data_AF-V9E7X7-F1
#
_entry.id   AF-V9E7X7-F1
#
_cell.length_a   1.000
_cell.length_b   1.000
_cell.length_c   1.000
_cell.angle_alpha   90.00
_cell.angle_beta   90.00
_cell.angle_gamma   90.00
#
_symmetry.space_group_name_H-M   'P 1'
#
loop_
_entity.id
_entity.type
_entity.pdbx_description
1 polymer ?
#
loop_
_entity_poly.entity_id
_entity_poly.type
_entity_poly.pdbx_seq_one_letter_code
_entity_poly.pdbx_strand_id
1 'polypeptide(L)'
;MSSGVGYMKRSPPKSEYVIDGTTVKFDSYNSFWGNKQGVRLTKKSGDTQDLITWEQLSEQARTVLSEADFDVQWTLKKVVMPLKDGAFTERLQKAYPF
;
A
#
# COMPACT_ATOMS: atom_id res chain seq x y z
N MET A 1 -4.31 5.63 0.10
CA MET A 1 -4.01 4.57 1.09
C MET A 1 -4.92 3.39 0.86
N SER A 2 -4.42 2.15 0.79
CA SER A 2 -5.27 0.95 0.65
C SER A 2 -6.19 0.79 1.86
N SER A 3 -7.50 0.63 1.67
CA SER A 3 -8.50 0.60 2.77
C SER A 3 -9.48 -0.57 2.60
N GLY A 4 -8.96 -1.78 2.45
CA GLY A 4 -9.72 -3.02 2.30
C GLY A 4 -10.28 -3.24 0.89
N VAL A 5 -11.31 -2.48 0.50
CA VAL A 5 -11.99 -2.66 -0.81
C VAL A 5 -11.56 -1.60 -1.83
N GLY A 6 -10.87 -0.55 -1.41
CA GLY A 6 -10.45 0.53 -2.31
C GLY A 6 -9.34 1.39 -1.71
N TYR A 7 -9.39 2.69 -2.01
CA TYR A 7 -8.39 3.65 -1.55
C TYR A 7 -9.04 4.78 -0.75
N MET A 8 -8.56 4.99 0.47
CA MET A 8 -8.79 6.23 1.18
C MET A 8 -7.85 7.31 0.61
N LYS A 9 -8.45 8.42 0.17
CA LYS A 9 -7.76 9.54 -0.50
C LYS A 9 -7.82 10.79 0.40
N ARG A 10 -6.73 11.55 0.45
CA ARG A 10 -6.61 12.82 1.18
C ARG A 10 -5.65 13.73 0.44
N SER A 11 -6.10 14.92 0.04
CA SER A 11 -5.26 15.90 -0.64
C SER A 11 -5.64 17.34 -0.23
N PRO A 12 -4.74 18.12 0.40
CA PRO A 12 -3.51 17.66 1.04
C PRO A 12 -3.79 16.88 2.34
N PRO A 13 -2.87 16.03 2.83
CA PRO A 13 -2.91 15.53 4.19
C PRO A 13 -2.82 16.70 5.20
N LYS A 14 -3.55 16.62 6.32
CA LYS A 14 -3.41 17.61 7.41
C LYS A 14 -2.03 17.49 8.07
N SER A 15 -1.48 18.61 8.54
CA SER A 15 -0.15 18.68 9.18
C SER A 15 0.02 17.74 10.37
N GLU A 16 -1.04 17.46 11.13
CA GLU A 16 -1.00 16.50 12.25
C GLU A 16 -0.62 15.06 11.84
N TYR A 17 -0.69 14.74 10.54
CA TYR A 17 -0.31 13.45 9.96
C TYR A 17 1.04 13.47 9.24
N VAL A 18 1.78 14.59 9.26
CA VAL A 18 3.02 14.76 8.49
C VAL A 18 4.14 15.27 9.41
N ILE A 19 5.30 14.60 9.37
CA ILE A 19 6.52 15.01 10.06
C ILE A 19 7.36 15.85 9.08
N ASP A 20 7.82 17.01 9.53
CA ASP A 20 8.69 17.94 8.79
C ASP A 20 8.22 18.29 7.36
N GLY A 21 6.91 18.19 7.12
CA GLY A 21 6.30 18.46 5.81
C GLY A 21 6.54 17.39 4.74
N THR A 22 7.37 16.38 4.98
CA THR A 22 7.78 15.39 3.97
C THR A 22 7.36 13.96 4.29
N THR A 23 7.18 13.62 5.57
CA THR A 23 7.01 12.23 6.00
C THR A 23 5.59 11.99 6.51
N VAL A 24 4.77 11.27 5.74
CA VAL A 24 3.39 10.95 6.12
C VAL A 24 3.35 9.78 7.11
N LYS A 25 2.59 9.94 8.19
CA LYS A 25 2.40 8.92 9.23
C LYS A 25 1.25 7.98 8.88
N PHE A 26 1.54 6.67 8.89
CA PHE A 26 0.57 5.61 8.60
C PHE A 26 0.38 4.65 9.78
N ASP A 27 -0.83 4.14 9.91
CA ASP A 27 -1.20 3.03 10.80
C ASP A 27 -1.78 1.89 9.98
N SER A 28 -1.44 0.66 10.37
CA SER A 28 -1.93 -0.57 9.77
C SER A 28 -3.09 -1.09 10.63
N TYR A 29 -4.26 -1.29 10.03
CA TYR A 29 -5.47 -1.66 10.78
C TYR A 29 -6.25 -2.75 10.07
N ASN A 30 -7.01 -3.54 10.82
CA ASN A 30 -7.98 -4.46 10.24
C ASN A 30 -9.23 -3.67 9.82
N SER A 31 -9.47 -3.56 8.52
CA SER A 31 -10.64 -2.90 7.97
C SER A 31 -11.89 -3.76 8.18
N PHE A 32 -12.86 -3.18 8.87
CA PHE A 32 -14.21 -3.76 9.00
C PHE A 32 -14.82 -4.06 7.64
N TRP A 33 -14.68 -3.13 6.69
CA TRP A 33 -15.10 -3.33 5.32
C TRP A 33 -14.15 -4.31 4.62
N GLY A 34 -14.66 -5.52 4.44
CA GLY A 34 -13.97 -6.56 3.71
C GLY A 34 -12.91 -7.30 4.53
N ASN A 35 -12.90 -7.26 5.87
CA ASN A 35 -11.99 -8.03 6.75
C ASN A 35 -10.57 -8.15 6.17
N LYS A 36 -9.97 -7.00 5.86
CA LYS A 36 -8.70 -6.89 5.13
C LYS A 36 -7.80 -5.93 5.88
N GLN A 37 -6.50 -6.18 5.85
CA GLN A 37 -5.54 -5.19 6.30
C GLN A 37 -5.64 -3.94 5.43
N GLY A 38 -5.74 -2.79 6.06
CA GLY A 38 -5.73 -1.47 5.45
C GLY A 38 -4.68 -0.58 6.07
N VAL A 39 -4.41 0.53 5.40
CA VAL A 39 -3.51 1.59 5.83
C VAL A 39 -4.32 2.87 5.95
N ARG A 40 -4.12 3.63 7.02
CA ARG A 40 -4.78 4.92 7.28
C ARG A 40 -3.80 5.94 7.83
N LEU A 41 -4.15 7.23 7.74
CA LEU A 41 -3.41 8.28 8.42
C LEU A 41 -3.52 8.13 9.94
N THR A 42 -2.43 8.45 10.65
CA THR A 42 -2.39 8.37 12.11
C THR A 42 -1.63 9.53 12.73
N LYS A 43 -2.02 9.92 13.95
CA LYS A 43 -1.28 10.89 14.75
C LYS A 43 -0.12 10.26 15.51
N LYS A 44 -0.17 8.94 15.72
CA LYS A 44 0.86 8.17 16.44
C LYS A 44 2.19 8.23 15.70
N SER A 45 3.28 8.32 16.45
CA SER A 45 4.62 8.10 15.90
C SER A 45 4.76 6.63 15.46
N GLY A 46 5.58 6.41 14.45
CA GLY A 46 5.97 5.09 13.97
C GLY A 46 7.42 5.13 13.51
N ASP A 47 7.84 4.09 12.79
CA ASP A 47 9.22 3.91 12.38
C ASP A 47 9.37 3.93 10.85
N THR A 48 10.62 4.10 10.39
CA THR A 48 11.03 3.91 8.99
C THR A 48 11.59 2.50 8.78
N GLN A 49 11.61 2.04 7.53
CA GLN A 49 12.17 0.75 7.14
C GLN A 49 13.24 0.98 6.06
N ASP A 50 14.18 0.04 5.95
CA ASP A 50 15.15 0.06 4.85
C ASP A 50 14.41 -0.07 3.51
N LEU A 51 14.62 0.93 2.65
CA LEU A 51 13.94 1.02 1.37
C LEU A 51 14.77 0.36 0.27
N ILE A 52 14.13 -0.56 -0.47
CA ILE A 52 14.58 -1.02 -1.78
C ILE A 52 13.49 -0.72 -2.81
N THR A 53 13.82 0.03 -3.86
CA THR A 53 12.86 0.36 -4.92
C THR A 53 12.72 -0.79 -5.92
N TRP A 54 11.65 -0.77 -6.72
CA TRP A 54 11.41 -1.79 -7.74
C TRP A 54 12.57 -1.87 -8.75
N GLU A 55 13.16 -0.74 -9.10
CA GLU A 55 14.28 -0.61 -10.03
C GLU A 55 15.59 -1.14 -9.43
N GLN A 56 15.77 -1.03 -8.12
CA GLN A 56 16.93 -1.54 -7.39
C GLN A 56 16.92 -3.07 -7.20
N LEU A 57 15.76 -3.72 -7.33
CA LEU A 57 15.65 -5.18 -7.29
C LEU A 57 16.37 -5.81 -8.47
N SER A 58 16.91 -7.02 -8.26
CA SER A 58 17.37 -7.86 -9.35
C SER A 58 16.21 -8.23 -10.28
N GLU A 59 16.53 -8.57 -11.52
CA GLU A 59 15.54 -9.09 -12.47
C GLU A 59 14.81 -10.31 -11.91
N GLN A 60 15.55 -11.24 -11.30
CA GLN A 60 14.99 -12.45 -10.69
C GLN A 60 14.00 -12.10 -9.58
N ALA A 61 14.31 -11.13 -8.72
CA ALA A 61 13.41 -10.70 -7.65
C ALA A 61 12.13 -10.06 -8.20
N ARG A 62 12.23 -9.21 -9.23
CA ARG A 62 11.06 -8.64 -9.91
C ARG A 62 10.18 -9.71 -10.54
N THR A 63 10.76 -10.70 -11.22
CA THR A 63 10.03 -11.82 -11.84
C THR A 63 9.30 -12.63 -10.78
N VAL A 64 9.99 -13.06 -9.73
CA VAL A 64 9.39 -13.83 -8.64
C VAL A 64 8.25 -13.05 -7.98
N LEU A 65 8.43 -11.77 -7.66
CA LEU A 65 7.36 -10.95 -7.06
C LEU A 65 6.16 -10.75 -8.00
N SER A 66 6.36 -10.80 -9.32
CA SER A 66 5.30 -10.62 -10.31
C SER A 66 4.47 -11.88 -10.53
N GLU A 67 5.13 -13.04 -10.46
CA GLU A 67 4.56 -14.37 -10.75
C GLU A 67 4.10 -15.12 -9.50
N ALA A 68 4.63 -14.78 -8.32
CA ALA A 68 4.28 -15.43 -7.07
C ALA A 68 2.78 -15.35 -6.77
N ASP A 69 2.24 -16.47 -6.31
CA ASP A 69 0.91 -16.55 -5.74
C ASP A 69 0.98 -16.17 -4.25
N PHE A 70 0.36 -15.04 -3.91
CA PHE A 70 0.27 -14.56 -2.53
C PHE A 70 -1.08 -14.91 -1.89
N ASP A 71 -1.94 -15.66 -2.59
CA ASP A 71 -3.24 -16.04 -2.10
C ASP A 71 -3.12 -17.00 -0.91
N VAL A 72 -4.06 -16.89 0.01
CA VAL A 72 -4.15 -17.71 1.22
C VAL A 72 -5.44 -18.53 1.15
N GLN A 73 -5.31 -19.85 1.27
CA GLN A 73 -6.39 -20.81 0.97
C GLN A 73 -7.70 -20.57 1.73
N TRP A 74 -7.64 -20.03 2.94
CA TRP A 74 -8.81 -19.79 3.79
C TRP A 74 -9.56 -18.49 3.47
N THR A 75 -9.09 -17.69 2.51
CA THR A 75 -9.76 -16.46 2.09
C THR A 75 -10.06 -16.47 0.60
N LEU A 76 -11.28 -16.07 0.24
CA LEU A 76 -11.71 -15.92 -1.15
C LEU A 76 -11.10 -14.68 -1.84
N LYS A 77 -10.08 -14.06 -1.25
CA LYS A 77 -9.56 -12.74 -1.66
C LYS A 77 -8.16 -12.88 -2.20
N LYS A 78 -8.00 -12.45 -3.44
CA LYS A 78 -6.70 -12.38 -4.09
C LYS A 78 -5.78 -11.36 -3.43
N VAL A 79 -4.53 -11.74 -3.24
CA VAL A 79 -3.44 -10.87 -2.82
C VAL A 79 -2.54 -10.68 -4.04
N VAL A 80 -2.37 -9.42 -4.45
CA VAL A 80 -1.67 -9.09 -5.68
C VAL A 80 -0.54 -8.12 -5.36
N MET A 81 0.68 -8.45 -5.76
CA MET A 81 1.84 -7.56 -5.64
C MET A 81 1.52 -6.18 -6.24
N PRO A 82 1.56 -5.09 -5.46
CA PRO A 82 1.04 -3.81 -5.91
C PRO A 82 1.91 -3.09 -6.96
N LEU A 83 3.18 -3.48 -7.05
CA LEU A 83 4.17 -2.85 -7.94
C LEU A 83 4.37 -3.60 -9.26
N LYS A 84 3.75 -4.77 -9.45
CA LYS A 84 3.89 -5.49 -10.72
C LYS A 84 3.18 -4.77 -11.86
N ASP A 85 3.64 -5.03 -13.08
CA ASP A 85 3.12 -4.43 -14.29
C ASP A 85 1.61 -4.63 -14.47
N GLY A 86 0.95 -3.63 -15.05
CA GLY A 86 -0.50 -3.53 -15.18
C GLY A 86 -1.20 -3.20 -13.85
N ALA A 87 -0.89 -3.97 -12.80
CA ALA A 87 -1.44 -3.81 -11.47
C ALA A 87 -0.99 -2.49 -10.82
N PHE A 88 0.23 -2.03 -11.08
CA PHE A 88 0.71 -0.73 -10.63
C PHE A 88 -0.08 0.43 -11.28
N THR A 89 -0.22 0.41 -12.61
CA THR A 89 -0.94 1.45 -13.37
C THR A 89 -2.41 1.54 -12.96
N GLU A 90 -3.10 0.40 -12.84
CA GLU A 90 -4.49 0.36 -12.37
C GLU A 90 -4.63 0.96 -10.97
N ARG A 91 -3.68 0.67 -10.08
CA ARG A 91 -3.69 1.21 -8.72
C ARG A 91 -3.42 2.70 -8.67
N LEU A 92 -2.50 3.22 -9.50
CA LEU A 92 -2.27 4.65 -9.62
C LEU A 92 -3.55 5.39 -10.02
N GLN A 93 -4.26 4.89 -11.03
CA GLN A 93 -5.54 5.47 -11.47
C GLN A 93 -6.57 5.45 -10.33
N LYS A 94 -6.72 4.32 -9.64
CA LYS A 94 -7.67 4.19 -8.51
C LYS A 94 -7.28 5.05 -7.31
N ALA A 95 -5.98 5.27 -7.08
CA ALA A 95 -5.45 6.04 -5.96
C ALA A 95 -5.42 7.55 -6.20
N TYR A 96 -5.56 8.00 -7.46
CA TYR A 96 -5.52 9.41 -7.84
C TYR A 96 -6.52 10.25 -7.00
N PRO A 97 -6.04 11.27 -6.24
CA PRO A 97 -6.86 11.97 -5.25
C PRO A 97 -7.47 13.29 -5.74
N PHE A 98 -7.39 13.59 -7.05
CA PHE A 98 -7.92 14.81 -7.66
C PHE A 98 -8.99 14.51 -8.71
#